data_AF-A0A2D4P986-F1
#
_entry.id   AF-A0A2D4P986-F1
#
_cell.length_a   1.000
_cell.length_b   1.000
_cell.length_c   1.000
_cell.angle_alpha   90.00
_cell.angle_beta   90.00
_cell.angle_gamma   90.00
#
_symmetry.space_group_name_H-M   'P 1'
#
loop_
_entity.id
_entity.type
_entity.pdbx_description
1 polymer ?
#
loop_
_entity_poly.entity_id
_entity_poly.type
_entity_poly.pdbx_seq_one_letter_code
_entity_poly.pdbx_strand_id
1 'polypeptide(L)'
;VEVGDLLECWEPCCANSSTLLLCPSPAVPPNAHFRHLVFELDGFHIPFSNASGGQEFSYKPNPHLRWPGRESTGRPFSLKPGNVLDIEGEGLNLGISKNEVRAFIGNSVCTVKTLTLTHLYCEPPLQPPQPFNTSSVLPEFIVQMGNLRLDLGRVRYDTEPPSSFPPQAQIGLGVGAAVLVVIVLLLILMYRRKSKQALRDYNKVLV
;
A
#
# COMPACT_ATOMS: atom_id res chain seq x y z
N VAL A 1 -7.78 31.80 -22.92
CA VAL A 1 -8.35 32.46 -24.13
C VAL A 1 -7.21 32.62 -25.12
N GLU A 2 -7.39 32.34 -26.41
CA GLU A 2 -6.34 32.60 -27.41
C GLU A 2 -6.39 34.07 -27.81
N VAL A 3 -5.37 34.83 -27.45
CA VAL A 3 -5.18 36.22 -27.87
C VAL A 3 -3.92 36.26 -28.74
N GLY A 4 -4.06 35.85 -30.01
CA GLY A 4 -2.93 35.56 -30.92
C GLY A 4 -2.28 34.20 -30.63
N ASP A 5 -0.98 34.01 -30.97
CA ASP A 5 -0.18 32.81 -30.65
C ASP A 5 0.08 32.60 -29.14
N LEU A 6 -0.55 33.41 -28.28
CA LEU A 6 -0.39 33.38 -26.83
C LEU A 6 -1.57 32.66 -26.19
N LEU A 7 -1.26 31.56 -25.50
CA LEU A 7 -2.21 30.80 -24.70
C LEU A 7 -2.22 31.33 -23.27
N GLU A 8 -3.40 31.74 -22.82
CA GLU A 8 -3.65 32.11 -21.44
C GLU A 8 -4.41 31.01 -20.69
N CYS A 9 -3.77 30.46 -19.66
CA CYS A 9 -4.34 29.49 -18.73
C CYS A 9 -4.47 30.11 -17.34
N TRP A 10 -5.60 29.90 -16.67
CA TRP A 10 -5.88 30.45 -15.35
C TRP A 10 -6.55 29.41 -14.46
N GLU A 11 -6.40 29.58 -13.15
CA GLU A 11 -7.08 28.81 -12.10
C GLU A 11 -7.52 29.77 -11.01
N PRO A 12 -8.71 29.57 -10.40
CA PRO A 12 -9.17 30.45 -9.34
C PRO A 12 -8.38 30.21 -8.04
N CYS A 13 -7.99 31.29 -7.39
CA CYS A 13 -7.43 31.24 -6.03
C CYS A 13 -8.55 31.25 -4.97
N CYS A 14 -8.29 30.59 -3.84
CA CYS A 14 -9.17 30.58 -2.68
C CYS A 14 -8.55 31.37 -1.52
N ALA A 15 -9.30 32.32 -0.95
CA ALA A 15 -8.90 33.01 0.27
C ALA A 15 -9.09 32.09 1.48
N ASN A 16 -8.01 31.85 2.23
CA ASN A 16 -8.05 31.09 3.49
C ASN A 16 -8.06 32.02 4.71
N SER A 17 -7.38 33.17 4.60
CA SER A 17 -7.42 34.25 5.60
C SER A 17 -7.14 35.60 4.94
N SER A 18 -7.19 36.70 5.72
CA SER A 18 -6.83 38.03 5.24
C SER A 18 -5.37 38.18 4.77
N THR A 19 -4.51 37.20 5.07
CA THR A 19 -3.09 37.20 4.71
C THR A 19 -2.67 35.97 3.90
N LEU A 20 -3.61 35.07 3.57
CA LEU A 20 -3.29 33.80 2.92
C LEU A 20 -4.28 33.50 1.79
N LEU A 21 -3.75 33.41 0.58
CA LEU A 21 -4.40 32.92 -0.62
C LEU A 21 -3.81 31.55 -0.99
N LEU A 22 -4.68 30.61 -1.34
CA LEU A 22 -4.32 29.30 -1.86
C LEU A 22 -4.62 29.26 -3.35
N CYS A 23 -3.58 29.22 -4.18
CA CYS A 23 -3.70 29.28 -5.63
C CYS A 23 -3.16 27.99 -6.27
N PRO A 24 -4.01 27.18 -6.92
CA PRO A 24 -3.55 26.11 -7.79
C PRO A 24 -2.75 26.67 -8.97
N SER A 25 -1.71 25.97 -9.40
CA SER A 25 -1.03 26.30 -10.66
C SER A 25 -1.91 25.92 -11.85
N PRO A 26 -2.09 26.81 -12.84
CA PRO A 26 -2.84 26.47 -14.04
C PRO A 26 -2.30 25.28 -14.81
N ALA A 27 -3.20 24.43 -15.29
CA ALA A 27 -2.83 23.37 -16.21
C ALA A 27 -2.38 23.99 -17.55
N VAL A 28 -1.17 23.65 -17.98
CA VAL A 28 -0.58 24.10 -19.24
C VAL A 28 -0.36 22.93 -20.19
N PRO A 29 -0.49 23.12 -21.52
CA PRO A 29 -0.16 22.09 -22.48
C PRO A 29 1.32 21.67 -22.40
N PRO A 30 1.66 20.40 -22.64
CA PRO A 30 3.01 19.87 -22.43
C PRO A 30 4.09 20.52 -23.31
N ASN A 31 3.72 21.07 -24.46
CA ASN A 31 4.66 21.70 -25.41
C ASN A 31 4.62 23.23 -25.34
N ALA A 32 3.92 23.81 -24.36
CA ALA A 32 3.85 25.25 -24.20
C ALA A 32 5.13 25.79 -23.56
N HIS A 33 5.65 26.89 -24.10
CA HIS A 33 6.75 27.62 -23.46
C HIS A 33 6.20 28.60 -22.44
N PHE A 34 6.56 28.42 -21.17
CA PHE A 34 6.17 29.35 -20.11
C PHE A 34 6.75 30.74 -20.38
N ARG A 35 5.91 31.79 -20.29
CA ARG A 35 6.34 33.18 -20.49
C ARG A 35 6.42 33.93 -19.17
N HIS A 36 5.30 34.03 -18.45
CA HIS A 36 5.22 34.69 -17.15
C HIS A 36 4.00 34.18 -16.39
N LEU A 37 3.99 34.41 -15.08
CA LEU A 37 2.86 34.15 -14.20
C LEU A 37 2.50 35.44 -13.49
N VAL A 38 1.20 35.76 -13.48
CA VAL A 38 0.63 36.94 -12.84
C VAL A 38 -0.52 36.51 -11.95
N PHE A 39 -0.68 37.19 -10.82
CA PHE A 39 -1.90 37.14 -10.03
C PHE A 39 -2.78 38.29 -10.46
N GLU A 40 -4.05 38.02 -10.70
CA GLU A 40 -5.06 39.05 -10.93
C GLU A 40 -5.96 39.16 -9.70
N LEU A 41 -5.98 40.33 -9.08
CA LEU A 41 -6.81 40.64 -7.91
C LEU A 41 -7.56 41.93 -8.19
N ASP A 42 -8.89 41.86 -8.37
CA ASP A 42 -9.74 43.02 -8.63
C ASP A 42 -9.25 43.91 -9.80
N GLY A 43 -8.71 43.28 -10.85
CA GLY A 43 -8.15 43.96 -12.03
C GLY A 43 -6.70 44.43 -11.88
N PHE A 44 -6.07 44.23 -10.72
CA PHE A 44 -4.63 44.47 -10.54
C PHE A 44 -3.83 43.24 -10.92
N HIS A 45 -2.91 43.39 -11.88
CA HIS A 45 -1.97 42.34 -12.27
C HIS A 45 -0.66 42.46 -11.49
N ILE A 46 -0.35 41.43 -10.71
CA ILE A 46 0.84 41.36 -9.86
C ILE A 46 1.74 40.25 -10.41
N PRO A 47 2.91 40.58 -10.99
CA PRO A 47 3.87 39.57 -11.42
C PRO A 47 4.32 38.67 -10.26
N PHE A 48 4.51 37.38 -10.52
CA PHE A 48 4.94 36.43 -9.49
C PHE A 48 6.22 36.86 -8.78
N SER A 49 7.21 37.38 -9.52
CA SER A 49 8.48 37.85 -8.97
C SER A 49 8.32 38.93 -7.90
N ASN A 50 7.31 39.80 -8.03
CA ASN A 50 7.02 40.81 -7.03
C ASN A 50 6.40 40.20 -5.76
N ALA A 51 5.52 39.22 -5.94
CA ALA A 51 4.85 38.52 -4.83
C ALA A 51 5.78 37.55 -4.09
N SER A 52 6.78 36.99 -4.77
CA SER A 52 7.68 35.95 -4.25
C SER A 52 9.00 36.49 -3.67
N GLY A 53 9.19 37.82 -3.63
CA GLY A 53 10.44 38.43 -3.18
C GLY A 53 11.61 38.23 -4.17
N GLY A 54 11.31 38.19 -5.47
CA GLY A 54 12.29 38.08 -6.55
C GLY A 54 12.55 36.67 -7.07
N GLN A 55 11.82 35.66 -6.60
CA GLN A 55 11.95 34.29 -7.11
C GLN A 55 11.20 34.10 -8.43
N GLU A 56 11.81 33.37 -9.36
CA GLU A 56 11.17 33.01 -10.62
C GLU A 56 10.31 31.75 -10.48
N PHE A 57 9.16 31.75 -11.16
CA PHE A 57 8.31 30.58 -11.30
C PHE A 57 8.76 29.74 -12.49
N SER A 58 8.74 28.41 -12.38
CA SER A 58 8.99 27.53 -13.53
C SER A 58 8.10 26.29 -13.47
N TYR A 59 7.52 25.93 -14.61
CA TYR A 59 6.85 24.64 -14.76
C TYR A 59 7.88 23.53 -14.91
N LYS A 60 7.55 22.35 -14.36
CA LYS A 60 8.32 21.12 -14.53
C LYS A 60 7.47 20.08 -15.27
N PRO A 61 8.09 19.16 -16.02
CA PRO A 61 7.37 18.07 -16.66
C PRO A 61 6.61 17.22 -15.64
N ASN A 62 5.51 16.62 -16.08
CA ASN A 62 4.76 15.67 -15.25
C ASN A 62 5.65 14.48 -14.84
N PRO A 63 5.56 14.01 -13.60
CA PRO A 63 6.33 12.86 -13.13
C PRO A 63 5.88 11.58 -13.83
N HIS A 64 6.82 10.65 -14.03
CA HIS A 64 6.53 9.34 -14.61
C HIS A 64 6.80 8.25 -13.58
N LEU A 65 5.75 7.53 -13.16
CA LEU A 65 5.87 6.39 -12.24
C LEU A 65 6.03 5.08 -13.03
N ARG A 66 6.95 4.23 -12.58
CA ARG A 66 7.16 2.85 -13.03
C ARG A 66 6.80 1.91 -11.89
N TRP A 67 5.87 1.00 -12.16
CA TRP A 67 5.40 0.04 -11.15
C TRP A 67 5.34 -1.37 -11.74
N PRO A 68 5.94 -2.38 -11.08
CA PRO A 68 5.95 -3.75 -11.58
C PRO A 68 4.55 -4.33 -11.81
N GLY A 69 3.56 -3.94 -11.00
CA GLY A 69 2.17 -4.41 -11.13
C GLY A 69 1.45 -3.94 -12.39
N ARG A 70 1.98 -2.93 -13.10
CA ARG A 70 1.46 -2.47 -14.39
C ARG A 70 2.01 -3.30 -15.56
N GLU A 71 3.23 -3.82 -15.42
CA GLU A 71 3.99 -4.47 -16.51
C GLU A 71 3.95 -6.02 -16.44
N SER A 72 3.66 -6.61 -15.28
CA SER A 72 3.86 -8.05 -15.08
C SER A 72 2.69 -8.93 -15.54
N THR A 73 2.77 -9.48 -16.75
CA THR A 73 2.16 -10.78 -17.15
C THR A 73 0.62 -10.95 -17.02
N GLY A 74 -0.13 -9.87 -16.76
CA GLY A 74 -1.55 -9.92 -16.44
C GLY A 74 -1.86 -10.46 -15.04
N ARG A 75 -0.84 -10.70 -14.19
CA ARG A 75 -1.00 -11.12 -12.80
C ARG A 75 -0.94 -9.90 -11.88
N PRO A 76 -1.87 -9.76 -10.92
CA PRO A 76 -1.86 -8.64 -9.98
C PRO A 76 -0.62 -8.72 -9.07
N PHE A 77 -0.08 -7.54 -8.71
CA PHE A 77 1.05 -7.45 -7.80
C PHE A 77 0.65 -7.96 -6.41
N SER A 78 1.42 -8.90 -5.86
CA SER A 78 1.13 -9.49 -4.55
C SER A 78 1.83 -8.68 -3.46
N LEU A 79 1.02 -8.10 -2.57
CA LEU A 79 1.43 -7.20 -1.50
C LEU A 79 1.40 -7.94 -0.17
N LYS A 80 2.53 -7.92 0.54
CA LYS A 80 2.62 -8.43 1.91
C LYS A 80 2.27 -7.32 2.91
N PRO A 81 1.30 -7.53 3.81
CA PRO A 81 0.98 -6.56 4.86
C PRO A 81 2.21 -6.19 5.69
N GLY A 82 2.34 -4.90 6.05
CA GLY A 82 3.44 -4.39 6.87
C GLY A 82 4.73 -4.04 6.12
N ASN A 83 4.85 -4.41 4.84
CA ASN A 83 5.98 -3.98 4.01
C ASN A 83 5.71 -2.61 3.38
N VAL A 84 6.72 -1.75 3.40
CA VAL A 84 6.70 -0.47 2.66
C VAL A 84 6.80 -0.75 1.17
N LEU A 85 5.96 -0.08 0.39
CA LEU A 85 6.01 -0.11 -1.07
C LEU A 85 7.02 0.91 -1.58
N ASP A 86 7.88 0.47 -2.50
CA ASP A 86 8.82 1.30 -3.26
C ASP A 86 8.32 1.43 -4.70
N ILE A 87 7.94 2.64 -5.09
CA ILE A 87 7.52 2.96 -6.45
C ILE A 87 8.62 3.78 -7.12
N GLU A 88 9.20 3.21 -8.17
CA GLU A 88 10.22 3.88 -8.99
C GLU A 88 9.59 4.90 -9.95
N GLY A 89 10.39 5.84 -10.43
CA GLY A 89 9.97 6.80 -11.43
C GLY A 89 11.03 7.83 -11.76
N GLU A 90 10.58 8.92 -12.37
CA GLU A 90 11.40 10.04 -12.84
C GLU A 90 10.73 11.38 -12.54
N GLY A 91 11.50 12.33 -12.02
CA GLY A 91 11.04 13.69 -11.79
C GLY A 91 10.03 13.85 -10.64
N LEU A 92 9.98 12.91 -9.70
CA LEU A 92 8.86 12.78 -8.76
C LEU A 92 8.74 13.92 -7.75
N ASN A 93 9.82 14.66 -7.48
CA ASN A 93 9.86 15.78 -6.53
C ASN A 93 10.22 17.13 -7.17
N LEU A 94 10.16 17.25 -8.50
CA LEU A 94 10.59 18.47 -9.21
C LEU A 94 9.65 19.66 -9.00
N GLY A 95 8.34 19.40 -8.94
CA GLY A 95 7.29 20.42 -8.85
C GLY A 95 6.25 20.17 -7.76
N ILE A 96 6.52 19.22 -6.85
CA ILE A 96 5.59 18.83 -5.79
C ILE A 96 6.34 18.36 -4.55
N SER A 97 5.79 18.65 -3.37
CA SER A 97 6.31 18.17 -2.10
C SER A 97 5.67 16.85 -1.67
N LYS A 98 6.35 16.11 -0.78
CA LYS A 98 5.84 14.87 -0.18
C LYS A 98 4.42 15.02 0.37
N ASN A 99 4.11 16.15 1.02
CA ASN A 99 2.86 16.37 1.74
C ASN A 99 1.66 16.59 0.81
N GLU A 100 1.91 16.89 -0.47
CA GLU A 100 0.89 17.10 -1.48
C GLU A 100 0.57 15.84 -2.28
N VAL A 101 1.45 14.82 -2.18
CA VAL A 101 1.25 13.53 -2.84
C VAL A 101 0.30 12.66 -2.01
N ARG A 102 -0.72 12.12 -2.65
CA ARG A 102 -1.70 11.21 -2.03
C ARG A 102 -1.69 9.89 -2.76
N ALA A 103 -1.45 8.80 -2.06
CA ALA A 103 -1.48 7.45 -2.61
C ALA A 103 -2.63 6.65 -1.99
N PHE A 104 -3.32 5.86 -2.81
CA PHE A 104 -4.53 5.13 -2.43
C PHE A 104 -4.48 3.70 -2.95
N ILE A 105 -4.83 2.74 -2.10
CA ILE A 105 -5.06 1.35 -2.49
C ILE A 105 -6.52 1.04 -2.21
N GLY A 106 -7.31 0.86 -3.27
CA GLY A 106 -8.77 0.86 -3.17
C GLY A 106 -9.25 2.09 -2.40
N ASN A 107 -10.23 1.93 -1.52
CA ASN A 107 -10.77 3.02 -0.70
C ASN A 107 -9.89 3.47 0.48
N SER A 108 -8.67 2.94 0.63
CA SER A 108 -7.78 3.25 1.75
C SER A 108 -6.53 3.99 1.32
N VAL A 109 -5.94 4.76 2.24
CA VAL A 109 -4.74 5.56 1.98
C VAL A 109 -3.47 4.71 2.14
N CYS A 110 -2.54 4.82 1.19
CA CYS A 110 -1.15 4.39 1.37
C CYS A 110 -0.34 5.58 1.89
N THR A 111 0.14 5.51 3.12
CA THR A 111 0.76 6.66 3.79
C THR A 111 2.15 6.93 3.20
N VAL A 112 2.32 8.04 2.48
CA VAL A 112 3.60 8.41 1.87
C VAL A 112 4.61 8.75 2.97
N LYS A 113 5.73 8.01 3.02
CA LYS A 113 6.82 8.20 3.98
C LYS A 113 7.94 9.04 3.41
N THR A 114 8.29 8.79 2.15
CA THR A 114 9.43 9.44 1.51
C THR A 114 9.12 9.70 0.04
N LEU A 115 9.57 10.85 -0.46
CA LEU A 115 9.51 11.22 -1.86
C LEU A 115 10.89 11.76 -2.25
N THR A 116 11.51 11.13 -3.23
CA THR A 116 12.79 11.56 -3.81
C THR A 116 12.58 11.90 -5.28
N LEU A 117 13.66 12.18 -6.02
CA LEU A 117 13.57 12.44 -7.46
C LEU A 117 13.08 11.21 -8.25
N THR A 118 13.39 10.01 -7.77
CA THR A 118 13.17 8.76 -8.51
C THR A 118 12.38 7.70 -7.73
N HIS A 119 12.11 7.91 -6.44
CA HIS A 119 11.37 6.95 -5.62
C HIS A 119 10.27 7.61 -4.80
N LEU A 120 9.15 6.91 -4.69
CA LEU A 120 8.07 7.19 -3.75
C LEU A 120 7.93 5.98 -2.84
N TYR A 121 8.06 6.19 -1.53
CA TYR A 121 7.86 5.15 -0.52
C TYR A 121 6.54 5.36 0.20
N CYS A 122 5.65 4.37 0.19
CA CYS A 122 4.38 4.45 0.93
C CYS A 122 4.11 3.20 1.77
N GLU A 123 3.51 3.40 2.93
CA GLU A 123 3.09 2.33 3.83
C GLU A 123 1.62 1.97 3.53
N PRO A 124 1.34 0.75 3.03
CA PRO A 124 -0.01 0.32 2.72
C PRO A 124 -0.81 0.02 4.01
N PRO A 125 -2.17 0.02 3.94
CA PRO A 125 -2.99 -0.42 5.05
C PRO A 125 -2.70 -1.89 5.41
N LEU A 126 -2.78 -2.24 6.69
CA LEU A 126 -2.53 -3.61 7.16
C LEU A 126 -3.61 -4.60 6.70
N GLN A 127 -4.85 -4.12 6.59
CA GLN A 127 -5.99 -4.93 6.16
C GLN A 127 -6.29 -4.67 4.68
N PRO A 128 -6.72 -5.71 3.93
CA PRO A 128 -7.11 -5.54 2.54
C PRO A 128 -8.27 -4.53 2.40
N PRO A 129 -8.07 -3.43 1.67
CA PRO A 129 -9.11 -2.42 1.48
C PRO A 129 -10.11 -2.86 0.42
N GLN A 130 -11.29 -2.23 0.42
CA GLN A 130 -12.28 -2.46 -0.62
C GLN A 130 -11.85 -1.74 -1.91
N PRO A 131 -12.11 -2.30 -3.10
CA PRO A 131 -11.86 -1.61 -4.36
C PRO A 131 -12.65 -0.29 -4.46
N PHE A 132 -12.12 0.69 -5.20
CA PHE A 132 -12.86 1.92 -5.47
C PHE A 132 -14.11 1.63 -6.31
N ASN A 133 -13.95 0.76 -7.31
CA ASN A 133 -15.06 0.30 -8.12
C ASN A 133 -15.59 -1.02 -7.56
N THR A 134 -16.84 -1.03 -7.07
CA THR A 134 -17.48 -2.21 -6.49
C THR A 134 -17.65 -3.38 -7.46
N SER A 135 -17.47 -3.15 -8.77
CA SER A 135 -17.43 -4.22 -9.78
C SER A 135 -16.08 -4.93 -9.89
N SER A 136 -15.01 -4.34 -9.35
CA SER A 136 -13.68 -4.96 -9.31
C SER A 136 -13.55 -5.91 -8.11
N VAL A 137 -12.81 -7.01 -8.31
CA VAL A 137 -12.48 -7.96 -7.23
C VAL A 137 -11.22 -7.53 -6.47
N LEU A 138 -10.33 -6.77 -7.13
CA LEU A 138 -9.04 -6.36 -6.57
C LEU A 138 -8.96 -4.82 -6.47
N PRO A 139 -8.38 -4.28 -5.38
CA PRO A 139 -8.23 -2.85 -5.21
C PRO A 139 -7.23 -2.26 -6.21
N GLU A 140 -7.58 -1.10 -6.73
CA GLU A 140 -6.75 -0.27 -7.61
C GLU A 140 -5.70 0.49 -6.80
N PHE A 141 -4.47 0.57 -7.32
CA PHE A 141 -3.40 1.37 -6.72
C PHE A 141 -3.22 2.67 -7.51
N ILE A 142 -3.57 3.78 -6.90
CA ILE A 142 -3.61 5.10 -7.53
C ILE A 142 -2.73 6.07 -6.76
N VAL A 143 -1.89 6.79 -7.48
CA VAL A 143 -1.10 7.90 -6.93
C VAL A 143 -1.58 9.20 -7.55
N GLN A 144 -1.95 10.15 -6.70
CA GLN A 144 -2.34 11.49 -7.06
C GLN A 144 -1.24 12.47 -6.69
N MET A 145 -0.75 13.22 -7.69
CA MET A 145 0.28 14.24 -7.54
C MET A 145 -0.29 15.56 -8.08
N GLY A 146 -0.77 16.42 -7.18
CA GLY A 146 -1.53 17.62 -7.58
C GLY A 146 -2.83 17.25 -8.31
N ASN A 147 -3.00 17.74 -9.54
CA ASN A 147 -4.12 17.39 -10.41
C ASN A 147 -3.88 16.12 -11.26
N LEU A 148 -2.66 15.56 -11.23
CA LEU A 148 -2.31 14.38 -11.99
C LEU A 148 -2.73 13.11 -11.22
N ARG A 149 -3.50 12.25 -11.89
CA ARG A 149 -3.94 10.95 -11.37
C ARG A 149 -3.25 9.82 -12.16
N LEU A 150 -2.41 9.06 -11.49
CA LEU A 150 -1.61 7.97 -12.06
C LEU A 150 -2.14 6.63 -11.54
N ASP A 151 -2.62 5.78 -12.45
CA ASP A 151 -3.07 4.43 -12.14
C ASP A 151 -1.91 3.43 -12.30
N LEU A 152 -1.55 2.77 -11.20
CA LEU A 152 -0.48 1.78 -11.13
C LEU A 152 -1.00 0.35 -11.29
N GLY A 153 -2.29 0.16 -11.53
CA GLY A 153 -2.93 -1.14 -11.73
C GLY A 153 -3.53 -1.72 -10.46
N ARG A 154 -3.69 -3.05 -10.41
CA ARG A 154 -4.40 -3.75 -9.32
C ARG A 154 -3.42 -4.50 -8.43
N VAL A 155 -3.71 -4.51 -7.13
CA VAL A 155 -2.90 -5.21 -6.13
C VAL A 155 -3.70 -6.30 -5.44
N ARG A 156 -3.02 -7.38 -5.07
CA ARG A 156 -3.59 -8.51 -4.31
C ARG A 156 -2.87 -8.58 -2.98
N TYR A 157 -3.60 -8.55 -1.88
CA TYR A 157 -3.01 -8.75 -0.56
C TYR A 157 -2.72 -10.24 -0.39
N ASP A 158 -1.48 -10.58 -0.08
CA ASP A 158 -1.12 -11.91 0.39
C ASP A 158 -1.65 -12.01 1.82
N THR A 159 -2.87 -12.52 1.95
CA THR A 159 -3.36 -12.99 3.23
C THR A 159 -2.56 -14.22 3.59
N GLU A 160 -1.70 -14.14 4.62
CA GLU A 160 -1.29 -15.36 5.30
C GLU A 160 -2.59 -16.06 5.71
N PRO A 161 -2.80 -17.33 5.30
CA PRO A 161 -3.95 -18.05 5.79
C PRO A 161 -3.91 -18.00 7.32
N PRO A 162 -5.04 -17.76 8.01
CA PRO A 162 -5.06 -17.85 9.48
C PRO A 162 -4.41 -19.17 9.81
N SER A 163 -3.40 -19.17 10.69
CA SER A 163 -2.49 -20.28 10.99
C SER A 163 -3.24 -21.61 11.19
N SER A 164 -3.67 -22.22 10.09
CA SER A 164 -4.38 -23.46 10.07
C SER A 164 -3.26 -24.45 10.06
N PHE A 165 -3.00 -25.02 11.23
CA PHE A 165 -2.05 -26.11 11.40
C PHE A 165 -2.18 -27.03 10.17
N PRO A 166 -1.11 -27.22 9.38
CA PRO A 166 -1.23 -27.92 8.11
C PRO A 166 -1.90 -29.28 8.36
N PRO A 167 -2.85 -29.71 7.51
CA PRO A 167 -3.61 -30.93 7.76
C PRO A 167 -2.70 -32.15 7.97
N GLN A 168 -1.51 -32.13 7.37
CA GLN A 168 -0.44 -33.11 7.57
C GLN A 168 0.07 -33.16 9.03
N ALA A 169 0.25 -32.00 9.68
CA ALA A 169 0.68 -31.93 11.08
C ALA A 169 -0.42 -32.34 12.07
N GLN A 170 -1.69 -32.09 11.75
CA GLN A 170 -2.83 -32.56 12.55
C GLN A 170 -2.93 -34.09 12.54
N ILE A 171 -2.72 -34.72 11.38
CA ILE A 171 -2.66 -36.18 11.25
C ILE A 171 -1.48 -36.73 12.05
N GLY A 172 -0.30 -36.11 11.95
CA GLY A 172 0.88 -36.50 12.73
C GLY A 172 0.67 -36.45 14.25
N LEU A 173 -0.02 -35.42 14.73
CA LEU A 173 -0.32 -35.24 16.16
C LEU A 173 -1.34 -36.29 16.65
N GLY A 174 -2.35 -36.61 15.83
CA GLY A 174 -3.33 -37.66 16.14
C GLY A 174 -2.73 -39.07 16.21
N VAL A 175 -1.87 -39.41 15.25
CA VAL A 175 -1.17 -40.71 15.23
C VAL A 175 -0.22 -40.84 16.43
N GLY A 176 0.54 -39.79 16.73
CA GLY A 176 1.46 -39.77 17.87
C GLY A 176 0.75 -39.98 19.21
N ALA A 177 -0.39 -39.30 19.41
CA ALA A 177 -1.21 -39.46 20.60
C ALA A 177 -1.77 -40.89 20.74
N ALA A 178 -2.26 -41.48 19.65
CA ALA A 178 -2.80 -42.84 19.65
C ALA A 178 -1.74 -43.90 20.02
N VAL A 179 -0.53 -43.79 19.46
CA VAL A 179 0.58 -44.70 19.77
C VAL A 179 0.95 -44.63 21.25
N LEU A 180 1.02 -43.43 21.83
CA LEU A 180 1.28 -43.23 23.26
C LEU A 180 0.23 -43.93 24.13
N VAL A 181 -1.05 -43.77 23.80
CA VAL A 181 -2.16 -44.41 24.55
C VAL A 181 -2.07 -45.95 24.48
N VAL A 182 -1.75 -46.51 23.30
CA VAL A 182 -1.58 -47.96 23.13
C VAL A 182 -0.42 -48.50 23.97
N ILE A 183 0.72 -47.80 24.00
CA ILE A 183 1.88 -48.19 24.83
C ILE A 183 1.50 -48.21 26.31
N VAL A 184 0.83 -47.16 26.79
CA VAL A 184 0.37 -47.08 28.20
C VAL A 184 -0.61 -48.22 28.52
N LEU A 185 -1.56 -48.53 27.64
CA LEU A 185 -2.47 -49.66 27.80
C LEU A 185 -1.74 -51.00 27.87
N LEU A 186 -0.75 -51.23 27.00
CA LEU A 186 0.05 -52.46 27.02
C LEU A 186 0.84 -52.60 28.32
N LEU A 187 1.45 -51.51 28.81
CA LEU A 187 2.15 -51.51 30.10
C LEU A 187 1.19 -51.84 31.27
N ILE A 188 0.00 -51.25 31.29
CA ILE A 188 -1.03 -51.56 32.30
C ILE A 188 -1.44 -53.04 32.21
N LEU A 189 -1.69 -53.57 31.01
CA LEU A 189 -2.08 -54.97 30.82
C LEU A 189 -0.97 -55.94 31.21
N MET A 190 0.29 -55.63 30.87
CA MET A 190 1.47 -56.38 31.30
C MET A 190 1.60 -56.39 32.82
N TYR A 191 1.45 -55.24 33.46
CA TYR A 191 1.47 -55.11 34.91
C TYR A 191 0.35 -55.93 35.56
N ARG A 192 -0.89 -55.87 35.04
CA ARG A 192 -2.02 -56.68 35.54
C ARG A 192 -1.80 -58.18 35.32
N ARG A 193 -1.22 -58.60 34.18
CA ARG A 193 -0.91 -60.01 33.91
C ARG A 193 0.18 -60.54 34.84
N LYS A 194 1.26 -59.78 35.04
CA LYS A 194 2.34 -60.10 35.98
C LYS A 194 1.83 -60.14 37.42
N SER A 195 1.00 -59.18 37.84
CA SER A 195 0.36 -59.17 39.17
C SER A 195 -0.54 -60.41 39.38
N LYS A 196 -1.34 -60.81 38.38
CA LYS A 196 -2.12 -62.06 38.42
C LYS A 196 -1.26 -63.35 38.38
N GLN A 197 -0.01 -63.28 37.94
CA GLN A 197 0.92 -64.40 38.01
C GLN A 197 1.56 -64.47 39.40
N ALA A 198 1.99 -63.34 39.96
CA ALA A 198 2.54 -63.27 41.32
C ALA A 198 1.53 -63.70 42.40
N LEU A 199 0.24 -63.36 42.25
CA LEU A 199 -0.81 -63.79 43.18
C LEU A 199 -1.08 -65.30 43.11
N ARG A 200 -0.86 -65.92 41.94
CA ARG A 200 -1.04 -67.37 41.74
C ARG A 200 0.11 -68.19 42.31
N ASP A 201 1.32 -67.65 42.36
CA ASP A 201 2.44 -68.29 43.05
C ASP A 201 2.34 -68.13 44.57
N TYR A 202 1.78 -67.02 45.07
CA TYR A 202 1.53 -66.85 46.52
C TYR A 202 0.45 -67.82 47.07
N ASN A 203 -0.62 -68.07 46.31
CA ASN A 203 -1.68 -69.00 46.74
C ASN A 203 -1.28 -70.49 46.68
N LYS A 204 -0.13 -70.84 46.07
CA LYS A 204 0.38 -72.22 46.07
C LYS A 204 1.13 -72.58 47.35
N VAL A 205 1.44 -71.61 48.21
CA VAL A 205 2.23 -71.82 49.45
C VAL A 205 1.33 -71.77 50.71
N LEU A 206 0.03 -71.48 50.55
CA LEU A 206 -0.95 -71.34 51.63
C LEU A 206 -2.00 -72.46 51.67
N VAL A 207 -1.74 -73.59 51.00
CA VAL A 207 -2.49 -74.86 51.11
C VAL A 207 -1.53 -75.96 51.51
#